data_AF-A0AAU6EZN7-F1
#
_entry.id   AF-A0AAU6EZN7-F1
#
_cell.length_a   1.000
_cell.length_b   1.000
_cell.length_c   1.000
_cell.angle_alpha   90.00
_cell.angle_beta   90.00
_cell.angle_gamma   90.00
#
_symmetry.space_group_name_H-M   'P 1'
#
loop_
_entity.id
_entity.type
_entity.pdbx_description
1 polymer ?
#
loop_
_entity_poly.entity_id
_entity_poly.type
_entity_poly.pdbx_seq_one_letter_code
_entity_poly.pdbx_strand_id
1 'polypeptide(L)'
;MKSLLLLTALLAVFAIPTALVWWLRRRAQVPSWMLSVFLLAGWTAVVVGGALSQRAQPFLFPETSPCHSTGAPVSQYFPPDSFCLHDDGELRTVNGLTSKFVFWAAFGTALAVPGAMAIRAVRR
;
A
#
# COMPACT_ATOMS: atom_id res chain seq x y z
N MET A 1 22.04 -0.57 13.05
CA MET A 1 20.88 0.19 12.50
C MET A 1 20.12 -0.58 11.42
N LYS A 2 20.77 -1.11 10.37
CA LYS A 2 20.10 -1.93 9.32
C LYS A 2 19.30 -3.12 9.88
N SER A 3 19.87 -3.89 10.81
CA SER A 3 19.19 -5.05 11.41
C SER A 3 17.96 -4.65 12.24
N LEU A 4 18.01 -3.48 12.88
CA LEU A 4 16.92 -2.98 13.72
C LEU A 4 15.75 -2.49 12.84
N LEU A 5 16.05 -1.80 11.72
CA LEU A 5 15.08 -1.40 10.69
C LEU A 5 14.42 -2.61 10.01
N LEU A 6 15.20 -3.65 9.69
CA LEU A 6 14.66 -4.89 9.16
C LEU A 6 13.72 -5.55 10.17
N LEU A 7 14.10 -5.59 11.44
CA LEU A 7 13.29 -6.20 12.48
C LEU A 7 11.98 -5.44 12.70
N THR A 8 12.01 -4.11 12.74
CA THR A 8 10.78 -3.29 12.82
C THR A 8 9.92 -3.42 11.58
N ALA A 9 10.51 -3.47 10.38
CA ALA A 9 9.75 -3.70 9.15
C ALA A 9 9.06 -5.07 9.17
N LEU A 10 9.76 -6.12 9.58
CA LEU A 10 9.18 -7.46 9.73
C LEU A 10 8.06 -7.48 10.77
N LEU A 11 8.28 -6.85 11.93
CA LEU A 11 7.23 -6.73 12.95
C LEU A 11 6.00 -5.97 12.44
N ALA A 12 6.21 -4.87 11.72
CA ALA A 12 5.12 -4.09 11.16
C ALA A 12 4.33 -4.88 10.10
N VAL A 13 5.02 -5.63 9.23
CA VAL A 13 4.40 -6.39 8.15
C VAL A 13 3.71 -7.66 8.65
N PHE A 14 4.23 -8.33 9.68
CA PHE A 14 3.69 -9.61 10.14
C PHE A 14 2.91 -9.51 11.44
N ALA A 15 3.40 -8.79 12.45
CA ALA A 15 2.77 -8.75 13.76
C ALA A 15 1.50 -7.89 13.77
N ILE A 16 1.51 -6.72 13.11
CA ILE A 16 0.34 -5.83 13.08
C ILE A 16 -0.86 -6.49 12.38
N PRO A 17 -0.74 -7.08 11.18
CA PRO A 17 -1.88 -7.74 10.54
C PRO A 17 -2.36 -8.96 11.32
N THR A 18 -1.44 -9.73 11.91
CA THR A 18 -1.79 -10.91 12.72
C THR A 18 -2.57 -10.49 13.98
N ALA A 19 -2.10 -9.46 14.68
CA ALA A 19 -2.80 -8.92 15.85
C ALA A 19 -4.18 -8.35 15.46
N LEU A 20 -4.27 -7.64 14.33
CA LEU A 20 -5.53 -7.09 13.84
C LEU A 20 -6.53 -8.18 13.45
N VAL A 21 -6.09 -9.23 12.74
CA VAL A 21 -6.93 -10.40 12.41
C VAL A 21 -7.40 -11.12 13.68
N TRP A 22 -6.50 -11.31 14.64
CA TRP A 22 -6.84 -11.93 15.92
C TRP A 22 -7.88 -11.11 16.69
N TRP A 23 -7.70 -9.79 16.72
CA TRP A 23 -8.64 -8.86 17.34
C TRP A 23 -10.00 -8.88 16.64
N LEU A 24 -10.02 -8.76 15.31
CA LEU A 24 -11.25 -8.80 14.49
C LEU A 24 -12.01 -10.12 14.70
N ARG A 25 -11.30 -11.25 14.76
CA ARG A 25 -11.91 -12.56 14.98
C ARG A 25 -12.46 -12.72 16.39
N ARG A 26 -11.70 -12.39 17.43
CA ARG A 26 -12.11 -12.64 18.83
C ARG A 26 -13.05 -11.59 19.40
N ARG A 27 -12.75 -10.30 19.19
CA ARG A 27 -13.49 -9.18 19.80
C ARG A 27 -14.70 -8.78 18.97
N ALA A 28 -14.55 -8.76 17.66
CA ALA A 28 -15.57 -8.24 16.76
C ALA A 28 -16.44 -9.34 16.12
N GLN A 29 -16.12 -10.63 16.36
CA GLN A 29 -16.85 -11.79 15.85
C GLN A 29 -17.05 -11.73 14.32
N VAL A 30 -16.03 -11.24 13.61
CA VAL A 30 -16.07 -11.08 12.15
C VAL A 30 -16.17 -12.45 11.47
N PRO A 31 -17.07 -12.63 10.50
CA PRO A 31 -17.15 -13.85 9.70
C PRO A 31 -15.81 -14.17 9.02
N SER A 32 -15.45 -15.45 8.95
CA SER A 32 -14.20 -15.91 8.35
C SER A 32 -13.99 -15.42 6.91
N TRP A 33 -15.07 -15.35 6.11
CA TRP A 33 -14.99 -14.87 4.73
C TRP A 33 -14.57 -13.39 4.65
N MET A 34 -15.01 -12.52 5.58
CA MET A 34 -14.59 -11.11 5.62
C MET A 34 -13.12 -10.98 6.05
N LEU A 35 -12.64 -11.87 6.93
CA LEU A 35 -11.22 -11.93 7.28
C LEU A 35 -10.36 -12.34 6.08
N SER A 36 -10.82 -13.31 5.27
CA SER A 36 -10.15 -13.70 4.03
C SER A 36 -10.08 -12.53 3.04
N VAL A 37 -11.18 -11.80 2.84
CA VAL A 37 -11.22 -10.60 1.98
C VAL A 37 -10.26 -9.54 2.52
N PHE A 38 -10.28 -9.25 3.82
CA PHE A 38 -9.36 -8.32 4.47
C PHE A 38 -7.90 -8.68 4.23
N LEU A 39 -7.53 -9.95 4.44
CA LEU A 39 -6.17 -10.43 4.24
C LEU A 39 -5.73 -10.34 2.78
N LEU A 40 -6.57 -10.80 1.85
CA LEU A 40 -6.26 -10.75 0.42
C LEU A 40 -6.11 -9.31 -0.06
N ALA A 41 -7.04 -8.42 0.33
CA ALA A 41 -6.98 -7.01 -0.03
C ALA A 41 -5.75 -6.32 0.58
N GLY A 42 -5.45 -6.59 1.85
CA GLY A 42 -4.28 -6.05 2.55
C GLY A 42 -2.97 -6.48 1.88
N TRP A 43 -2.80 -7.77 1.60
CA TRP A 43 -1.61 -8.26 0.89
C TRP A 43 -1.51 -7.72 -0.53
N THR A 44 -2.63 -7.60 -1.24
CA THR A 44 -2.66 -6.99 -2.57
C THR A 44 -2.19 -5.53 -2.50
N ALA A 45 -2.68 -4.75 -1.53
CA ALA A 45 -2.25 -3.37 -1.34
C ALA A 45 -0.76 -3.26 -0.98
N VAL A 46 -0.23 -4.16 -0.15
CA VAL A 46 1.21 -4.20 0.19
C VAL A 46 2.06 -4.52 -1.03
N VAL A 47 1.72 -5.56 -1.79
CA VAL A 47 2.48 -5.99 -2.98
C VAL A 47 2.44 -4.91 -4.06
N VAL A 48 1.25 -4.41 -4.40
CA VAL A 48 1.08 -3.36 -5.41
C VAL A 48 1.76 -2.09 -4.93
N GLY A 49 1.50 -1.63 -3.70
CA GLY A 49 2.10 -0.43 -3.14
C GLY A 49 3.63 -0.49 -3.09
N GLY A 50 4.20 -1.66 -2.76
CA GLY A 50 5.64 -1.90 -2.84
C GLY A 50 6.19 -1.74 -4.25
N ALA A 51 5.54 -2.36 -5.25
CA ALA A 51 5.92 -2.20 -6.65
C ALA A 51 5.82 -0.74 -7.12
N LEU A 52 4.72 -0.05 -6.80
CA LEU A 52 4.54 1.36 -7.15
C LEU A 52 5.59 2.27 -6.48
N SER A 53 5.98 1.94 -5.24
CA SER A 53 7.02 2.67 -4.51
C SER A 53 8.39 2.51 -5.15
N GLN A 54 8.73 1.31 -5.64
CA GLN A 54 9.99 1.09 -6.37
C GLN A 54 10.03 1.93 -7.64
N ARG A 55 8.94 1.92 -8.42
CA ARG A 55 8.85 2.72 -9.66
C ARG A 55 8.93 4.22 -9.40
N ALA A 56 8.42 4.68 -8.26
CA ALA A 56 8.45 6.09 -7.86
C ALA A 56 9.84 6.58 -7.39
N GLN A 57 10.81 5.69 -7.15
CA GLN A 57 12.11 6.02 -6.57
C GLN A 57 13.27 5.74 -7.55
N PRO A 58 13.53 6.62 -8.53
CA PRO A 58 14.55 6.39 -9.56
C PRO A 58 15.98 6.29 -9.02
N PHE A 59 16.29 6.93 -7.90
CA PHE A 59 17.63 6.84 -7.28
C PHE A 59 17.86 5.51 -6.54
N LEU A 60 16.81 4.92 -5.97
CA LEU A 60 16.90 3.67 -5.21
C LEU A 60 16.68 2.43 -6.08
N PHE A 61 15.85 2.57 -7.12
CA PHE A 61 15.47 1.48 -8.02
C PHE A 61 15.51 1.91 -9.50
N PRO A 62 16.70 2.22 -10.04
CA PRO A 62 16.86 2.76 -11.40
C PRO A 62 16.26 1.86 -12.48
N GLU A 63 16.41 0.54 -12.33
CA GLU A 63 15.93 -0.46 -13.31
C GLU A 63 14.40 -0.55 -13.42
N THR A 64 13.68 -0.13 -12.38
CA THR A 64 12.21 -0.26 -12.33
C THR A 64 11.49 1.08 -12.52
N SER A 65 12.20 2.18 -12.33
CA SER A 65 11.64 3.52 -12.42
C SER A 65 11.68 4.03 -13.85
N PRO A 66 10.52 4.33 -14.48
CA PRO A 66 10.50 4.93 -15.81
C PRO A 66 11.18 6.31 -15.83
N CYS A 67 11.36 6.94 -14.67
CA CYS A 67 11.91 8.28 -14.55
C CYS A 67 13.43 8.31 -14.47
N HIS A 68 14.07 7.15 -14.37
CA HIS A 68 15.53 7.08 -14.32
C HIS A 68 16.15 7.48 -15.66
N SER A 69 15.50 7.12 -16.78
CA SER A 69 16.02 7.32 -18.13
C SER A 69 15.41 8.50 -18.89
N THR A 70 14.26 9.03 -18.47
CA THR A 70 13.47 9.99 -19.28
C THR A 70 13.16 11.33 -18.62
N GLY A 71 13.68 11.64 -17.43
CA GLY A 71 13.31 12.91 -16.80
C GLY A 71 13.84 13.20 -15.39
N ALA A 72 13.52 14.40 -14.90
CA ALA A 72 13.74 14.78 -13.51
C ALA A 72 12.55 14.34 -12.63
N PRO A 73 12.78 13.67 -11.48
CA PRO A 73 11.70 13.25 -10.61
C PRO A 73 11.00 14.46 -9.96
N VAL A 74 9.69 14.57 -10.17
CA VAL A 74 8.85 15.59 -9.53
C VAL A 74 7.97 14.87 -8.50
N SER A 75 8.49 14.69 -7.30
CA SER A 75 7.82 13.85 -6.29
C SER A 75 6.58 14.53 -5.70
N GLN A 76 5.43 13.84 -5.74
CA GLN A 76 4.43 13.95 -4.68
C GLN A 76 4.64 12.77 -3.71
N TYR A 77 4.47 13.05 -2.42
CA TYR A 77 4.93 12.25 -1.27
C TYR A 77 4.36 10.83 -1.14
N PHE A 78 3.47 10.38 -2.04
CA PHE A 78 2.76 9.11 -1.88
C PHE A 78 2.76 8.26 -3.16
N PRO A 79 3.18 6.98 -3.08
CA PRO A 79 3.42 6.11 -4.23
C PRO A 79 2.16 5.36 -4.75
N PRO A 80 1.01 6.03 -4.88
CA PRO A 80 0.29 5.88 -6.13
C PRO A 80 0.49 7.09 -7.04
N ASP A 81 0.70 8.30 -6.52
CA ASP A 81 0.61 9.57 -7.24
C ASP A 81 1.97 10.22 -7.52
N SER A 82 2.95 9.46 -8.00
CA SER A 82 4.22 10.00 -8.47
C SER A 82 4.18 10.41 -9.95
N PHE A 83 4.90 11.49 -10.28
CA PHE A 83 5.00 12.07 -11.62
C PHE A 83 6.45 12.32 -12.02
N CYS A 84 6.69 12.30 -13.33
CA CYS A 84 8.00 12.60 -13.90
C CYS A 84 7.87 13.59 -15.04
N LEU A 85 8.73 14.60 -14.99
CA LEU A 85 8.81 15.64 -16.01
C LEU A 85 9.66 15.13 -17.16
N HIS A 86 9.07 15.06 -18.34
CA HIS A 86 9.74 14.61 -19.55
C HIS A 86 10.39 15.78 -20.29
N ASP A 87 11.27 15.48 -21.26
CA ASP A 87 12.00 16.48 -22.05
C ASP A 87 11.09 17.42 -22.87
N ASP A 88 9.86 17.01 -23.13
CA ASP A 88 8.81 17.83 -23.76
C ASP A 88 8.10 18.79 -22.79
N GLY A 89 8.49 18.77 -21.50
CA GLY A 89 7.90 19.58 -20.44
C GLY A 89 6.61 19.00 -19.85
N GLU A 90 6.17 17.82 -20.29
CA GLU A 90 4.93 17.20 -19.82
C GLU A 90 5.13 16.38 -18.56
N LEU A 91 4.18 16.48 -17.62
CA LEU A 91 4.13 15.66 -16.40
C LEU A 91 3.37 14.37 -16.68
N ARG A 92 4.06 13.24 -16.60
CA ARG A 92 3.46 11.93 -16.83
C ARG A 92 3.50 11.09 -15.55
N THR A 93 2.40 10.38 -15.30
CA THR A 93 2.26 9.53 -14.12
C THR A 93 3.20 8.33 -14.22
N VAL A 94 3.91 8.00 -13.15
CA VAL A 94 4.83 6.86 -13.08
C VAL A 94 4.09 5.52 -13.09
N ASN A 95 2.97 5.47 -12.37
CA ASN A 95 2.30 4.22 -12.03
C ASN A 95 1.17 3.86 -13.00
N GLY A 96 0.65 4.84 -13.75
CA GLY A 96 -0.49 4.66 -14.64
C GLY A 96 -1.82 4.55 -13.88
N LEU A 97 -2.93 4.89 -14.53
CA LEU A 97 -4.24 4.97 -13.88
C LEU A 97 -4.72 3.62 -13.32
N THR A 98 -4.49 2.52 -14.06
CA THR A 98 -4.95 1.18 -13.68
C THR A 98 -4.32 0.71 -12.38
N SER A 99 -3.00 0.88 -12.21
CA SER A 99 -2.33 0.39 -11.01
C SER A 99 -2.67 1.22 -9.78
N LYS A 100 -2.87 2.54 -9.94
CA LYS A 100 -3.42 3.42 -8.91
C LYS A 100 -4.80 2.95 -8.46
N PHE A 101 -5.68 2.63 -9.41
CA PHE A 101 -7.01 2.13 -9.11
C PHE A 101 -6.97 0.82 -8.32
N VAL A 102 -6.16 -0.15 -8.76
CA VAL A 102 -5.99 -1.43 -8.05
C VAL A 102 -5.48 -1.21 -6.63
N PHE A 103 -4.47 -0.34 -6.45
CA PHE A 103 -3.94 -0.01 -5.13
C PHE A 103 -5.02 0.59 -4.22
N TRP A 104 -5.71 1.64 -4.67
CA TRP A 104 -6.73 2.31 -3.86
C TRP A 104 -7.94 1.43 -3.56
N ALA A 105 -8.37 0.60 -4.50
CA ALA A 105 -9.43 -0.38 -4.29
C ALA A 105 -9.04 -1.43 -3.23
N ALA A 106 -7.84 -2.01 -3.36
CA ALA A 106 -7.33 -2.98 -2.40
C ALA A 106 -7.12 -2.34 -1.00
N PHE A 107 -6.49 -1.18 -0.94
CA PHE A 107 -6.25 -0.44 0.29
C PHE A 107 -7.56 -0.04 0.99
N GLY A 108 -8.50 0.52 0.25
CA GLY A 108 -9.82 0.89 0.76
C GLY A 108 -10.60 -0.32 1.29
N THR A 109 -10.57 -1.44 0.57
CA THR A 109 -11.21 -2.70 1.01
C THR A 109 -10.59 -3.21 2.30
N ALA A 110 -9.26 -3.15 2.42
CA ALA A 110 -8.54 -3.54 3.63
C ALA A 110 -8.90 -2.65 4.83
N LEU A 111 -9.16 -1.35 4.63
CA LEU A 111 -9.58 -0.43 5.69
C LEU A 111 -11.07 -0.52 6.04
N ALA A 112 -11.92 -0.84 5.08
CA ALA A 112 -13.37 -0.91 5.27
C ALA A 112 -13.78 -1.96 6.31
N VAL A 113 -13.09 -3.11 6.34
CA VAL A 113 -13.38 -4.20 7.29
C VAL A 113 -13.16 -3.76 8.76
N PRO A 114 -11.97 -3.31 9.20
CA PRO A 114 -11.79 -2.82 10.55
C PRO A 114 -12.62 -1.57 10.85
N GLY A 115 -12.80 -0.66 9.88
CA GLY A 115 -13.64 0.54 10.04
C GLY A 115 -15.10 0.22 10.33
N ALA A 116 -15.70 -0.70 9.56
CA ALA A 116 -17.08 -1.15 9.77
C ALA A 116 -17.25 -1.82 11.14
N MET A 117 -16.25 -2.57 11.59
CA MET A 117 -16.29 -3.23 12.90
C MET A 117 -16.10 -2.25 14.06
N ALA A 118 -15.24 -1.24 13.91
CA ALA A 118 -15.11 -0.16 14.88
C ALA A 118 -16.43 0.61 15.04
N ILE A 119 -17.09 0.97 13.92
CA ILE A 119 -18.41 1.62 13.94
C ILE A 119 -19.45 0.73 14.63
N ARG A 120 -19.47 -0.58 14.32
CA ARG A 120 -20.38 -1.53 14.95
C ARG A 120 -20.13 -1.68 16.45
N ALA A 121 -18.87 -1.61 16.90
CA ALA A 121 -18.51 -1.70 18.30
C ALA A 121 -18.91 -0.44 19.09
N VAL A 122 -18.86 0.75 18.49
CA VAL A 122 -19.30 2.01 19.12
C VAL A 122 -20.83 2.10 19.24
N ARG A 123 -21.57 1.43 18.35
CA ARG A 123 -23.05 1.43 18.34
C ARG A 123 -23.69 0.39 19.28
N ARG A 124 -22.90 -0.41 19.98
CA ARG A 124 -23.35 -1.41 20.96
C ARG A 124 -23.09 -0.90 22.36
#